data_AF-A0A2V9K728-F1
#
_entry.id   AF-A0A2V9K728-F1
#
_cell.length_a   1.000
_cell.length_b   1.000
_cell.length_c   1.000
_cell.angle_alpha   90.00
_cell.angle_beta   90.00
_cell.angle_gamma   90.00
#
_symmetry.space_group_name_H-M   'P 1'
#
loop_
_entity.id
_entity.type
_entity.pdbx_description
1 polymer ?
#
loop_
_entity_poly.entity_id
_entity_poly.type
_entity_poly.pdbx_seq_one_letter_code
_entity_poly.pdbx_strand_id
1 'polypeptide(L)' 'MVLHTGEHPAKLKDVVTTPAGCTIDGLLELEEGGLRVTLIKAVVRAAERARQLVESQNT' A
#
# COMPACT_ATOMS: atom_id res chain seq x y z
N MET A 1 -13.64 0.72 6.68
CA MET A 1 -13.64 -0.64 7.26
C MET A 1 -12.54 -0.82 8.29
N VAL A 2 -11.24 -0.83 7.96
CA VAL A 2 -10.14 -1.02 8.95
C VAL A 2 -10.29 -0.17 10.22
N LEU A 3 -10.44 1.14 10.09
CA LEU A 3 -10.57 2.05 11.25
C LEU A 3 -11.87 1.89 12.06
N HIS A 4 -12.90 1.27 11.46
CA HIS A 4 -14.21 1.09 12.08
C HIS A 4 -14.38 -0.32 12.66
N THR A 5 -13.85 -1.34 11.98
CA THR A 5 -14.00 -2.76 12.35
C THR A 5 -12.79 -3.29 13.13
N GLY A 6 -11.63 -2.62 13.05
CA GLY A 6 -10.37 -3.10 13.62
C GLY A 6 -9.79 -4.34 12.91
N GLU A 7 -10.47 -4.85 11.89
CA GLU A 7 -10.08 -6.05 11.16
C GLU A 7 -8.85 -5.81 10.29
N HIS A 8 -8.03 -6.84 10.17
CA HIS A 8 -6.82 -6.77 9.36
C HIS A 8 -7.16 -6.44 7.88
N PRO A 9 -6.45 -5.51 7.21
CA PRO A 9 -6.74 -5.12 5.83
C PRO A 9 -6.79 -6.31 4.85
N ALA A 10 -5.91 -7.32 5.04
CA ALA A 10 -5.91 -8.51 4.18
C ALA A 10 -7.24 -9.29 4.26
N LYS A 11 -7.81 -9.43 5.47
CA LYS A 11 -9.10 -10.10 5.66
C LYS A 11 -10.23 -9.30 5.00
N LEU A 12 -10.22 -7.98 5.14
CA LEU A 12 -11.23 -7.12 4.51
C LEU A 12 -11.15 -7.16 2.97
N LYS A 13 -9.94 -7.24 2.42
CA LYS A 13 -9.72 -7.48 0.99
C LYS A 13 -10.29 -8.84 0.58
N ASP A 14 -10.07 -9.90 1.35
CA ASP A 14 -10.62 -11.23 1.04
C ASP A 14 -12.16 -11.25 1.10
N VAL A 15 -12.78 -10.53 2.05
CA VAL A 15 -14.25 -10.43 2.19
C VAL A 15 -14.94 -9.87 0.93
N VAL A 16 -14.26 -9.00 0.17
CA VAL A 16 -14.81 -8.41 -1.06
C VAL A 16 -14.29 -9.12 -2.32
N THR A 17 -13.49 -10.18 -2.19
CA THR A 17 -12.87 -10.88 -3.31
C THR A 17 -13.48 -12.27 -3.46
N THR A 18 -14.45 -12.41 -4.36
CA THR A 18 -15.06 -13.70 -4.66
C THR A 18 -14.25 -14.49 -5.70
N PRO A 19 -14.23 -15.83 -5.64
CA PRO A 19 -13.63 -16.65 -6.70
C PRO A 19 -14.24 -16.33 -8.07
N ALA A 20 -13.40 -16.20 -9.10
CA ALA A 20 -13.77 -15.85 -10.47
C ALA A 20 -14.60 -14.55 -10.61
N GLY A 21 -14.52 -13.63 -9.64
CA GLY A 21 -15.16 -12.31 -9.71
C GLY A 21 -14.24 -11.24 -10.31
N CYS A 22 -14.81 -10.12 -10.74
CA CYS A 22 -14.02 -9.03 -11.35
C CYS A 22 -12.97 -8.41 -10.39
N THR A 23 -13.20 -8.49 -9.07
CA THR A 23 -12.25 -7.97 -8.07
C THR A 23 -10.94 -8.75 -8.05
N ILE A 24 -10.97 -10.09 -8.22
CA ILE A 24 -9.72 -10.86 -8.23
C ILE A 24 -8.91 -10.58 -9.49
N ASP A 25 -9.56 -10.39 -10.64
CA ASP A 25 -8.87 -10.01 -11.89
C ASP A 25 -8.15 -8.66 -11.73
N GLY A 26 -8.83 -7.66 -11.16
CA GLY A 26 -8.22 -6.37 -10.86
C GLY A 26 -7.07 -6.47 -9.85
N LEU A 27 -7.22 -7.29 -8.80
CA LEU A 27 -6.13 -7.51 -7.84
C LEU A 27 -4.91 -8.17 -8.50
N LEU A 28 -5.10 -9.13 -9.41
CA LEU A 28 -3.99 -9.77 -10.12
C LEU A 28 -3.17 -8.75 -10.92
N GLU A 29 -3.84 -7.90 -11.71
CA GLU A 29 -3.18 -6.82 -12.46
C GLU A 29 -2.37 -5.87 -11.55
N LEU A 30 -2.91 -5.53 -10.36
CA LEU A 30 -2.21 -4.68 -9.40
C LEU A 30 -0.99 -5.37 -8.76
N GLU A 31 -1.06 -6.69 -8.53
CA GLU A 31 0.08 -7.45 -8.03
C GLU A 31 1.16 -7.62 -9.12
N GLU A 32 0.76 -7.89 -10.38
CA GLU A 32 1.68 -7.94 -11.53
C GLU A 32 2.39 -6.60 -11.76
N GLY A 33 1.67 -5.49 -11.61
CA GLY A 33 2.22 -4.14 -11.62
C GLY A 33 3.10 -3.79 -10.40
N GLY A 34 3.22 -4.68 -9.42
CA GLY A 34 4.04 -4.47 -8.23
C GLY A 34 3.56 -3.32 -7.35
N LEU A 35 2.24 -3.08 -7.26
CA LEU A 35 1.68 -1.92 -6.56
C LEU A 35 2.16 -1.86 -5.10
N ARG A 36 2.12 -2.98 -4.38
CA ARG A 36 2.48 -3.01 -2.94
C ARG A 36 3.91 -2.57 -2.70
N VAL A 37 4.85 -3.13 -3.46
CA VAL A 37 6.27 -2.79 -3.33
C VAL A 37 6.51 -1.35 -3.75
N THR A 38 5.80 -0.85 -4.76
CA THR A 38 5.89 0.54 -5.22
C THR A 38 5.46 1.51 -4.13
N LEU A 39 4.32 1.27 -3.47
CA LEU A 39 3.85 2.12 -2.37
C LEU A 39 4.81 2.11 -1.18
N ILE A 40 5.33 0.94 -0.80
CA ILE A 40 6.32 0.83 0.29
C ILE A 40 7.57 1.65 -0.04
N LYS A 41 8.13 1.47 -1.25
CA LYS A 41 9.31 2.22 -1.70
C LYS A 41 9.07 3.72 -1.73
N ALA A 42 7.89 4.15 -2.18
CA ALA A 42 7.52 5.56 -2.24
C ALA A 42 7.54 6.21 -0.85
N VAL A 43 6.92 5.57 0.15
CA VAL A 43 6.89 6.07 1.54
C VAL A 43 8.29 6.11 2.14
N VAL A 44 9.07 5.03 1.98
CA VAL A 44 10.45 4.97 2.48
C VAL A 44 11.29 6.09 1.87
N ARG A 45 11.22 6.27 0.55
CA ARG A 45 11.98 7.30 -0.16
C ARG A 45 11.55 8.71 0.24
N ALA A 46 10.26 8.95 0.42
CA ALA A 46 9.74 10.23 0.88
C ALA A 46 10.27 10.56 2.30
N ALA A 47 10.25 9.58 3.20
CA ALA A 47 10.76 9.74 4.57
C ALA A 47 12.28 10.00 4.59
N GLU A 48 13.06 9.30 3.77
CA GLU A 48 14.49 9.57 3.59
C GLU A 48 14.74 11.00 3.11
N ARG A 49 14.02 11.44 2.08
CA ARG A 49 14.16 12.78 1.52
C ARG A 49 13.80 13.85 2.56
N ALA A 50 12.75 13.63 3.34
CA ALA A 50 12.37 14.55 4.42
C ALA A 50 13.49 14.70 5.47
N ARG A 51 14.14 13.60 5.88
CA ARG A 51 15.29 13.66 6.80
C ARG A 51 16.46 14.45 6.23
N GLN A 52 16.83 14.18 4.98
CA GLN A 52 17.92 14.88 4.30
C GLN A 52 17.66 16.39 4.20
N LEU A 53 16.41 16.78 3.93
CA LEU A 53 16.02 18.19 3.85
C LEU A 53 16.20 18.90 5.21
N VAL A 54 15.79 18.27 6.30
CA VAL A 54 15.98 18.82 7.66
C VAL A 54 17.47 18.93 8.00
N GLU A 55 18.27 17.91 7.70
CA GLU A 55 19.72 17.94 7.93
C GLU A 55 20.41 19.05 7.12
N SER A 56 20.02 19.24 5.86
CA SER A 56 20.59 20.28 4.99
C SER A 56 20.17 21.71 5.36
N GLN A 57 19.13 21.89 6.19
CA GLN A 57 18.70 23.20 6.68
C GLN A 57 19.39 23.58 8.01
N ASN A 58 20.04 22.62 8.67
CA ASN A 58 20.73 22.83 9.95
C ASN A 58 22.25 23.05 9.80
N THR A 59 22.76 23.05 8.57
CA THR A 59 24.12 23.46 8.16
C THR A 59 24.07 24.77 7.42
#